data_AF-A0A8S3VR10-F1
#
_entry.id   AF-A0A8S3VR10-F1
#
_cell.length_a   1.000
_cell.length_b   1.000
_cell.length_c   1.000
_cell.angle_alpha   90.00
_cell.angle_beta   90.00
_cell.angle_gamma   90.00
#
_symmetry.space_group_name_H-M   'P 1'
#
loop_
_entity.id
_entity.type
_entity.pdbx_description
1 polymer ?
#
loop_
_entity_poly.entity_id
_entity_poly.type
_entity_poly.pdbx_seq_one_letter_code
_entity_poly.pdbx_strand_id
1 'polypeptide(L)'
;MEDEVVAGIVSSLKELIDEEEQLIRYSRDILREENGFPLFVDDKIKKLFSLAFVYKNIFQKHDVKTKEEFERLIRKYFRHSDVRDLHDELVDTEEEWDSILKDLDQRMGALSDGKVLSIGDKAPVDTELVDARSGQTTSIEQFLTGGKHIVLVLLRHFA
;
A
#
# COMPACT_ATOMS: atom_id res chain seq x y z
N MET A 1 27.37 20.25 2.61
CA MET A 1 26.92 19.31 1.56
C MET A 1 26.48 18.00 2.16
N GLU A 2 27.31 17.33 2.97
CA GLU A 2 26.88 16.11 3.66
C GLU A 2 25.72 16.34 4.64
N ASP A 3 25.86 17.34 5.54
CA ASP A 3 24.83 17.64 6.55
C ASP A 3 23.46 17.97 5.94
N GLU A 4 23.46 18.58 4.75
CA GLU A 4 22.25 18.91 4.00
C GLU A 4 21.57 17.65 3.43
N VAL A 5 22.36 16.70 2.92
CA VAL A 5 21.84 15.40 2.47
C VAL A 5 21.28 14.61 3.64
N VAL A 6 22.00 14.57 4.77
CA VAL A 6 21.55 13.89 5.99
C VAL A 6 20.25 14.50 6.51
N ALA A 7 20.17 15.83 6.61
CA ALA A 7 18.94 16.52 6.99
C ALA A 7 17.79 16.23 6.01
N GLY A 8 18.08 16.14 4.71
CA GLY A 8 17.11 15.76 3.69
C GLY A 8 16.56 14.34 3.88
N ILE A 9 17.43 13.38 4.21
CA ILE A 9 17.06 11.98 4.50
C ILE A 9 16.23 11.90 5.78
N VAL A 10 16.68 12.53 6.86
CA VAL A 10 15.98 12.58 8.15
C VAL A 10 14.57 13.15 7.98
N SER A 11 14.44 14.26 7.25
CA SER A 11 13.14 14.86 6.94
C SER A 11 12.23 13.91 6.15
N SER A 12 12.77 13.16 5.20
CA SER A 12 11.99 12.22 4.38
C SER A 12 11.58 10.96 5.15
N LEU A 13 12.43 10.44 6.04
CA LEU A 13 12.08 9.33 6.91
C LEU A 13 10.94 9.70 7.86
N LYS A 14 11.01 10.89 8.48
CA LYS A 14 9.93 11.39 9.35
C LYS A 14 8.61 11.55 8.61
N GLU A 15 8.65 12.12 7.40
CA GLU A 15 7.45 12.29 6.58
C GLU A 15 6.80 10.94 6.23
N LEU A 16 7.60 9.91 5.94
CA LEU A 16 7.11 8.54 5.71
C LEU A 16 6.48 7.95 6.96
N ILE A 17 7.20 7.97 8.09
CA ILE A 17 6.73 7.43 9.37
C ILE A 17 5.42 8.11 9.77
N ASP A 18 5.36 9.45 9.71
CA ASP A 18 4.15 10.20 10.06
C ASP A 18 2.93 9.81 9.20
N GLU A 19 3.13 9.55 7.91
CA GLU A 19 2.06 9.14 6.99
C GLU A 19 1.63 7.68 7.24
N GLU A 20 2.59 6.77 7.46
CA GLU A 20 2.31 5.36 7.77
C GLU A 20 1.64 5.20 9.14
N GLU A 21 2.09 5.92 10.16
CA GLU A 21 1.44 5.94 11.47
C GLU A 21 -0.01 6.44 11.37
N GLN A 22 -0.26 7.48 10.58
CA GLN A 22 -1.62 7.98 10.35
C GLN A 22 -2.50 6.93 9.67
N LEU A 23 -1.97 6.22 8.66
CA LEU A 23 -2.65 5.12 8.01
C LEU A 23 -2.96 3.99 9.00
N ILE A 24 -1.99 3.61 9.85
CA ILE A 24 -2.17 2.55 10.84
C ILE A 24 -3.20 2.96 11.90
N ARG A 25 -3.11 4.16 12.47
CA ARG A 25 -4.08 4.66 13.46
C ARG A 25 -5.48 4.67 12.89
N TYR A 26 -5.65 5.23 11.69
CA TYR A 26 -6.92 5.20 10.96
C TYR A 26 -7.44 3.77 10.80
N SER A 27 -6.59 2.85 10.34
CA SER A 27 -6.95 1.46 10.12
C SER A 27 -7.41 0.78 11.41
N ARG A 28 -6.69 0.97 12.51
CA ARG A 28 -7.05 0.40 13.81
C ARG A 28 -8.37 0.95 14.33
N ASP A 29 -8.58 2.25 14.21
CA ASP A 29 -9.78 2.90 14.72
C ASP A 29 -11.01 2.47 13.92
N ILE A 30 -10.93 2.52 12.59
CA ILE A 30 -12.08 2.14 11.77
C ILE A 30 -12.41 0.66 11.89
N LEU A 31 -11.41 -0.23 11.97
CA LEU A 31 -11.63 -1.67 12.10
C LEU A 31 -12.20 -2.12 13.45
N ARG A 32 -12.29 -1.22 14.44
CA ARG A 32 -13.00 -1.45 15.71
C ARG A 32 -14.48 -1.14 15.63
N GLU A 33 -14.94 -0.43 14.60
CA GLU A 33 -16.34 -0.10 14.40
C GLU A 33 -17.13 -1.32 13.90
N GLU A 34 -18.43 -1.39 14.25
CA GLU A 34 -19.33 -2.50 13.89
C GLU A 34 -19.43 -2.71 12.36
N ASN A 35 -19.37 -1.62 11.58
CA ASN A 35 -19.30 -1.61 10.11
C ASN A 35 -17.94 -1.15 9.58
N GLY A 36 -16.89 -1.31 10.37
CA GLY A 36 -15.55 -0.79 10.08
C GLY A 36 -14.90 -1.36 8.84
N PHE A 37 -15.17 -2.63 8.54
CA PHE A 37 -14.50 -3.34 7.45
C PHE A 37 -14.90 -2.83 6.06
N PRO A 38 -16.20 -2.68 5.70
CA PRO A 38 -16.59 -2.02 4.44
C PRO A 38 -16.07 -0.58 4.33
N LEU A 39 -16.17 0.20 5.41
CA LEU A 39 -15.70 1.59 5.43
C LEU A 39 -14.18 1.69 5.21
N PHE A 40 -13.43 0.75 5.80
CA PHE A 40 -12.00 0.63 5.58
C PHE A 40 -11.70 0.36 4.10
N VAL A 41 -12.38 -0.60 3.47
CA VAL A 41 -12.13 -0.92 2.04
C VAL A 41 -12.37 0.29 1.14
N ASP A 42 -13.43 1.06 1.40
CA ASP A 42 -13.79 2.23 0.59
C ASP A 42 -12.77 3.38 0.71
N ASP A 43 -12.23 3.64 1.90
CA ASP A 43 -11.29 4.74 2.11
C ASP A 43 -9.80 4.31 2.04
N LYS A 44 -9.50 3.01 2.20
CA LYS A 44 -8.13 2.44 2.14
C LYS A 44 -7.42 2.88 0.86
N ILE A 45 -8.12 2.88 -0.28
CA ILE A 45 -7.55 3.26 -1.56
C ILE A 45 -7.03 4.70 -1.51
N LYS A 46 -7.79 5.64 -0.95
CA LYS A 46 -7.37 7.05 -0.84
C LYS A 46 -6.17 7.20 0.07
N LYS A 47 -6.17 6.51 1.21
CA LYS A 47 -5.06 6.56 2.18
C LYS A 47 -3.77 5.96 1.59
N LEU A 48 -3.87 4.84 0.88
CA LEU A 48 -2.73 4.26 0.16
C LEU A 48 -2.20 5.17 -0.94
N PHE A 49 -3.08 5.89 -1.66
CA PHE A 49 -2.64 6.88 -2.64
C PHE A 49 -1.91 8.07 -1.98
N SER A 50 -2.29 8.45 -0.76
CA SER A 50 -1.58 9.46 0.03
C SER A 50 -0.14 9.02 0.31
N LEU A 51 0.03 7.81 0.84
CA LEU A 51 1.35 7.22 1.09
C LEU A 51 2.18 7.08 -0.20
N ALA A 52 1.57 6.61 -1.29
CA ALA A 52 2.25 6.52 -2.59
C ALA A 52 2.72 7.90 -3.11
N PHE A 53 1.98 8.97 -2.80
CA PHE A 53 2.37 10.34 -3.15
C PHE A 53 3.57 10.81 -2.32
N VAL A 54 3.63 10.47 -1.03
CA VAL A 54 4.80 10.73 -0.16
C VAL A 54 6.05 10.02 -0.72
N TYR A 55 5.96 8.72 -1.00
CA TYR A 55 7.06 7.98 -1.64
C TYR A 55 7.52 8.65 -2.95
N LYS A 56 6.58 9.02 -3.82
CA LYS A 56 6.89 9.71 -5.08
C LYS A 56 7.66 11.01 -4.85
N ASN A 57 7.24 11.84 -3.89
CA ASN A 57 7.89 13.12 -3.61
C ASN A 57 9.30 12.91 -3.05
N ILE A 58 9.48 11.93 -2.17
CA ILE A 58 10.78 11.55 -1.62
C ILE A 58 11.71 11.05 -2.72
N PHE A 59 11.21 10.20 -3.61
CA PHE A 59 11.98 9.69 -4.74
C PHE A 59 12.48 10.82 -5.65
N GLN A 60 11.60 11.78 -5.96
CA GLN A 60 11.97 12.97 -6.71
C GLN A 60 12.99 13.86 -5.97
N LYS A 61 12.82 14.05 -4.66
CA LYS A 61 13.71 14.85 -3.80
C LYS A 61 15.13 14.28 -3.76
N HIS A 62 15.28 12.96 -3.77
CA HIS A 62 16.56 12.26 -3.63
C HIS A 62 17.12 11.70 -4.95
N ASP A 63 16.47 11.97 -6.08
CA ASP A 63 16.81 11.43 -7.41
C ASP A 63 16.96 9.90 -7.42
N VAL A 64 16.04 9.22 -6.74
CA VAL A 64 15.92 7.76 -6.72
C VAL A 64 14.61 7.34 -7.37
N LYS A 65 14.52 6.10 -7.86
CA LYS A 65 13.37 5.60 -8.63
C LYS A 65 12.64 4.46 -7.94
N THR A 66 13.29 3.79 -7.00
CA THR A 66 12.73 2.63 -6.31
C THR A 66 12.98 2.71 -4.81
N LYS A 67 12.18 1.97 -4.04
CA LYS A 67 12.36 1.84 -2.59
C LYS A 67 13.74 1.29 -2.25
N GLU A 68 14.24 0.30 -3.00
CA GLU A 68 15.58 -0.27 -2.80
C GLU A 68 16.71 0.72 -3.12
N GLU A 69 16.51 1.64 -4.06
CA GLU A 69 17.43 2.76 -4.28
C GLU A 69 17.44 3.72 -3.11
N PHE A 70 16.26 4.04 -2.57
CA PHE A 70 16.13 4.89 -1.39
C PHE A 70 16.74 4.25 -0.14
N GLU A 71 16.47 2.98 0.14
CA GLU A 71 17.11 2.23 1.24
C GLU A 71 18.64 2.18 1.09
N ARG A 72 19.15 1.94 -0.12
CA ARG A 72 20.60 1.99 -0.36
C ARG A 72 21.18 3.38 -0.12
N LEU A 73 20.42 4.44 -0.41
CA LEU A 73 20.83 5.81 -0.08
C LEU A 73 20.90 5.99 1.44
N ILE A 74 19.85 5.63 2.18
CA ILE A 74 19.79 5.74 3.65
C ILE A 74 20.97 5.00 4.30
N ARG A 75 21.23 3.75 3.88
CA ARG A 75 22.30 2.89 4.42
C ARG A 75 23.69 3.51 4.29
N LYS A 76 23.96 4.35 3.29
CA LYS A 76 25.25 5.07 3.16
C LYS A 76 25.49 6.04 4.31
N TYR A 77 24.44 6.51 4.96
CA TYR A 77 24.49 7.50 6.04
C TYR A 77 24.24 6.92 7.43
N PHE A 78 24.26 5.58 7.56
CA PHE A 78 24.13 4.87 8.84
C PHE A 78 25.21 5.19 9.87
N ARG A 79 26.25 5.97 9.55
CA ARG A 79 27.14 6.50 10.60
C ARG A 79 26.44 7.48 11.54
N HIS A 80 25.40 8.16 11.05
CA HIS A 80 24.59 9.10 11.82
C HIS A 80 23.51 8.34 12.59
N SER A 81 23.44 8.53 13.91
CA SER A 81 22.47 7.83 14.77
C SER A 81 21.04 8.10 14.33
N ASP A 82 20.69 9.36 14.12
CA ASP A 82 19.32 9.77 13.81
C ASP A 82 18.80 9.11 12.53
N VAL A 83 19.68 8.86 11.56
CA VAL A 83 19.31 8.15 10.31
C VAL A 83 19.06 6.67 10.58
N ARG A 84 19.85 6.03 11.44
CA ARG A 84 19.64 4.62 11.82
C ARG A 84 18.36 4.48 12.63
N ASP A 85 18.19 5.32 13.65
CA ASP A 85 17.06 5.25 14.57
C ASP A 85 15.73 5.45 13.82
N LEU A 86 15.66 6.43 12.92
CA LEU A 86 14.49 6.64 12.07
C LEU A 86 14.28 5.54 11.03
N HIS A 87 15.36 4.93 10.51
CA HIS A 87 15.21 3.80 9.61
C HIS A 87 14.63 2.59 10.35
N ASP A 88 15.09 2.31 11.56
CA ASP A 88 14.58 1.22 12.38
C ASP A 88 13.11 1.47 12.76
N GLU A 89 12.75 2.70 13.12
CA GLU A 89 11.36 3.11 13.37
C GLU A 89 10.46 2.95 12.13
N LEU A 90 10.95 3.30 10.93
CA LEU A 90 10.23 3.06 9.69
C LEU A 90 9.99 1.55 9.47
N VAL A 91 11.01 0.72 9.66
CA VAL A 91 10.88 -0.74 9.51
C VAL A 91 9.85 -1.29 10.50
N ASP A 92 9.88 -0.87 11.76
CA ASP A 92 8.90 -1.29 12.78
C ASP A 92 7.47 -0.87 12.38
N THR A 93 7.31 0.34 11.82
CA THR A 93 6.03 0.87 11.34
C THR A 93 5.50 0.06 10.15
N GLU A 94 6.37 -0.29 9.20
CA GLU A 94 6.03 -1.13 8.05
C GLU A 94 5.62 -2.55 8.48
N GLU A 95 6.32 -3.14 9.45
CA GLU A 95 5.97 -4.45 10.02
C GLU A 95 4.60 -4.43 10.70
N GLU A 96 4.29 -3.35 11.41
CA GLU A 96 2.98 -3.15 12.03
C GLU A 96 1.86 -3.05 10.99
N TRP A 97 2.08 -2.29 9.92
CA TRP A 97 1.14 -2.20 8.80
C TRP A 97 0.91 -3.56 8.13
N ASP A 98 1.98 -4.31 7.89
CA ASP A 98 1.93 -5.66 7.34
C ASP A 98 1.13 -6.63 8.22
N SER A 99 1.23 -6.48 9.54
CA SER A 99 0.42 -7.27 10.49
C SER A 99 -1.06 -6.96 10.35
N ILE A 100 -1.45 -5.68 10.26
CA ILE A 100 -2.84 -5.27 10.06
C ILE A 100 -3.40 -5.88 8.78
N LEU A 101 -2.63 -5.86 7.69
CA LEU A 101 -3.04 -6.45 6.42
C LEU A 101 -3.21 -7.98 6.50
N LYS A 102 -2.32 -8.68 7.20
CA LYS A 102 -2.45 -10.13 7.44
C LYS A 102 -3.73 -10.45 8.21
N ASP A 103 -4.07 -9.67 9.24
CA ASP A 103 -5.30 -9.86 10.01
C ASP A 103 -6.54 -9.62 9.16
N LEU A 104 -6.51 -8.60 8.29
CA LEU A 104 -7.58 -8.33 7.33
C LEU A 104 -7.77 -9.47 6.33
N ASP A 105 -6.68 -10.01 5.80
CA ASP A 105 -6.75 -11.14 4.87
C ASP A 105 -7.31 -12.40 5.52
N GLN A 106 -6.98 -12.66 6.78
CA GLN A 106 -7.57 -13.77 7.53
C GLN A 106 -9.08 -13.59 7.73
N ARG A 107 -9.52 -12.37 8.04
CA ARG A 107 -10.96 -12.04 8.16
C ARG A 107 -11.66 -12.18 6.81
N MET A 108 -11.06 -11.68 5.72
CA MET A 108 -11.61 -11.84 4.37
C MET A 108 -11.65 -13.30 3.92
N GLY A 109 -10.59 -14.06 4.19
CA GLY A 109 -10.52 -15.49 3.90
C GLY A 109 -11.60 -16.27 4.62
N ALA A 110 -11.88 -15.92 5.88
CA ALA A 110 -12.99 -16.50 6.66
C ALA A 110 -14.38 -16.11 6.13
N LEU A 111 -14.50 -14.97 5.42
CA LEU A 111 -15.74 -14.51 4.78
C LEU A 111 -15.93 -15.11 3.38
N SER A 112 -14.89 -15.66 2.77
CA SER A 112 -14.96 -16.30 1.46
C SER A 112 -15.19 -17.80 1.60
N ASP A 113 -16.03 -18.39 0.74
CA ASP A 113 -16.28 -19.86 0.67
C ASP A 113 -15.03 -20.68 0.24
N GLY A 114 -13.82 -20.10 0.31
CA GLY A 114 -12.55 -20.82 0.15
C GLY A 114 -12.24 -21.29 -1.27
N LYS A 115 -13.01 -20.87 -2.29
CA LYS A 115 -12.80 -21.34 -3.65
C LYS A 115 -11.62 -20.63 -4.32
N VAL A 116 -10.44 -21.22 -4.19
CA VAL A 116 -9.24 -20.82 -4.93
C VAL A 116 -9.41 -21.24 -6.40
N LEU A 117 -9.27 -20.29 -7.32
CA LEU A 117 -9.35 -20.55 -8.76
C LEU A 117 -8.09 -21.29 -9.24
N SER A 118 -8.29 -22.30 -10.08
CA SER A 118 -7.26 -23.08 -10.77
C SER A 118 -7.31 -22.88 -12.29
N ILE A 119 -6.25 -23.29 -12.98
CA ILE A 119 -6.20 -23.22 -14.44
C ILE A 119 -7.35 -24.04 -15.04
N GLY A 120 -8.12 -23.41 -15.92
CA GLY A 120 -9.30 -24.03 -16.55
C GLY A 120 -10.61 -23.74 -15.83
N ASP A 121 -10.57 -23.17 -14.62
CA ASP A 121 -11.79 -22.73 -13.94
C ASP A 121 -12.45 -21.56 -14.67
N LYS A 122 -13.78 -21.52 -14.57
CA LYS A 122 -14.55 -20.36 -15.02
C LYS A 122 -14.24 -19.19 -14.09
N ALA A 123 -13.65 -18.14 -14.64
CA ALA A 123 -13.40 -16.90 -13.90
C ALA A 123 -14.74 -16.19 -13.54
N PRO A 124 -14.82 -15.50 -12.39
CA PRO A 124 -16.02 -14.78 -11.95
C PRO A 124 -16.13 -13.43 -12.66
N VAL A 125 -16.28 -13.46 -13.98
CA VAL A 125 -16.19 -12.29 -14.87
C VAL A 125 -17.37 -11.33 -14.75
N ASP A 126 -18.48 -11.83 -14.21
CA ASP A 126 -19.75 -11.15 -13.97
C ASP A 126 -19.79 -10.40 -12.63
N THR A 127 -18.73 -10.50 -11.81
CA THR A 127 -18.62 -9.77 -10.54
C THR A 127 -18.72 -8.26 -10.78
N GLU A 128 -19.62 -7.59 -10.05
CA GLU A 128 -19.70 -6.13 -10.04
C GLU A 128 -18.47 -5.53 -9.36
N LEU A 129 -17.82 -4.61 -10.07
CA LEU A 129 -16.65 -3.86 -9.64
C LEU A 129 -16.95 -2.36 -9.77
N VAL A 130 -16.15 -1.53 -9.12
CA VAL A 130 -16.20 -0.07 -9.29
C VAL A 130 -14.92 0.38 -9.99
N ASP A 131 -15.06 1.07 -11.13
CA ASP A 131 -13.91 1.70 -11.78
C ASP A 131 -13.45 2.90 -10.93
N ALA A 132 -12.27 2.77 -10.32
CA ALA A 132 -11.71 3.80 -9.45
C ALA A 132 -11.49 5.17 -10.14
N ARG A 133 -11.41 5.23 -11.48
CA ARG A 133 -11.26 6.49 -12.22
C ARG A 133 -12.59 7.20 -12.40
N SER A 134 -13.65 6.45 -12.71
CA SER A 134 -14.96 7.02 -13.09
C SER A 134 -16.01 6.94 -11.99
N GLY A 135 -15.80 6.10 -10.98
CA GLY A 135 -16.77 5.77 -9.94
C GLY A 135 -17.96 4.94 -10.43
N GLN A 136 -17.94 4.49 -11.69
CA GLN A 136 -19.05 3.72 -12.27
C GLN A 136 -18.90 2.22 -12.00
N THR A 137 -20.04 1.55 -11.84
CA THR A 137 -20.10 0.09 -11.77
C THR A 137 -19.71 -0.52 -13.11
N THR A 138 -18.83 -1.52 -13.07
CA THR A 138 -18.30 -2.27 -14.22
C THR A 138 -18.15 -3.76 -13.86
N SER A 139 -17.72 -4.59 -14.80
CA SER A 139 -17.36 -5.99 -14.56
C SER A 139 -16.21 -6.41 -15.49
N ILE A 140 -15.52 -7.51 -15.17
CA ILE A 140 -14.44 -8.02 -16.03
C ILE A 140 -14.96 -8.38 -17.42
N GLU A 141 -16.20 -8.88 -17.50
CA GLU A 141 -16.85 -9.27 -18.76
C GLU A 141 -16.88 -8.15 -19.79
N GLN A 142 -17.09 -6.90 -19.37
CA GLN A 142 -17.12 -5.73 -20.26
C GLN A 142 -15.81 -5.56 -21.04
N PHE A 143 -14.69 -5.97 -20.45
CA PHE A 143 -13.36 -5.91 -21.06
C PHE A 143 -13.01 -7.13 -21.92
N LEU A 144 -13.75 -8.24 -21.80
CA LEU A 144 -13.53 -9.50 -22.52
C LEU A 144 -14.25 -9.57 -23.89
N THR A 145 -14.96 -8.51 -24.27
CA THR A 145 -15.73 -8.46 -25.51
C THR A 145 -14.85 -8.66 -26.76
N GLY A 146 -15.29 -9.53 -27.68
CA GLY A 146 -14.65 -9.73 -28.98
C GLY A 146 -13.47 -10.72 -29.01
N GLY A 147 -13.42 -11.69 -28.07
CA GLY A 147 -12.37 -12.73 -28.07
C GLY A 147 -11.02 -12.24 -27.56
N LYS A 148 -11.01 -11.19 -26.74
CA LYS A 148 -9.80 -10.61 -26.17
C LYS A 148 -9.31 -11.42 -24.98
N HIS A 149 -8.00 -11.34 -24.75
CA HIS A 149 -7.36 -11.84 -23.53
C HIS A 149 -7.12 -10.68 -22.56
N ILE A 150 -7.28 -10.93 -21.26
CA ILE A 150 -7.00 -9.96 -20.20
C ILE A 150 -5.92 -10.54 -19.29
N VAL A 151 -4.99 -9.67 -18.90
CA VAL A 151 -4.11 -9.89 -17.75
C VAL A 151 -4.66 -9.05 -16.61
N LEU A 152 -5.17 -9.72 -15.57
CA LEU A 152 -5.65 -9.07 -14.36
C LEU A 152 -4.55 -9.14 -13.30
N VAL A 153 -4.18 -7.99 -12.74
CA VAL A 153 -3.24 -7.90 -11.63
C VAL A 153 -4.02 -7.43 -10.41
N LEU A 154 -4.14 -8.29 -9.40
CA LEU A 154 -4.76 -7.95 -8.12
C LEU A 154 -3.66 -7.46 -7.18
N LEU A 155 -3.76 -6.20 -6.77
CA LEU A 155 -2.81 -5.58 -5.85
C LEU A 155 -3.36 -5.67 -4.42
N ARG A 156 -2.59 -6.25 -3.51
CA ARG A 156 -2.89 -6.33 -2.07
C ARG A 156 -2.78 -4.95 -1.39
N HIS A 157 -1.81 -4.17 -1.87
CA HIS A 157 -1.53 -2.78 -1.54
C HIS A 157 -0.74 -2.13 -2.70
N PHE A 158 -0.65 -0.80 -2.73
CA PHE A 158 0.36 -0.12 -3.53
C PHE A 158 1.72 -0.36 -2.84
N ALA A 159 2.63 -1.02 -3.55
CA ALA A 159 4.02 -1.20 -3.12
C ALA A 159 4.84 0.05 -3.43
#